data_AF-A0A379TFW3-F1
#
_entry.id   AF-A0A379TFW3-F1
#
_cell.length_a   1.000
_cell.length_b   1.000
_cell.length_c   1.000
_cell.angle_alpha   90.00
_cell.angle_beta   90.00
_cell.angle_gamma   90.00
#
_symmetry.space_group_name_H-M   'P 1'
#
loop_
_entity.id
_entity.type
_entity.pdbx_description
1 polymer ?
#
loop_
_entity_poly.entity_id
_entity_poly.type
_entity_poly.pdbx_seq_one_letter_code
_entity_poly.pdbx_strand_id
1 'polypeptide(L)'
;MASSLSADPGDILLFPPGEIHHYGRHPDASEWYHQWVYFRPRAYWQEWLAWPTIFAQTGFFRPDEARQPHFSELFGQIISAGQGEGRYSELLAINLLEQLLLRRMAVINESLHPPMDSRVRDACQYISDHLADSHFDIASVAQHVCLSPSRLSHLFRQQLGISVLSWREDQRISQAKLLLSTTRMPIATVGRNVGFDDQLYFSRVFKKCTGASPSEFRAGCE
;
A
#
# COMPACT_ATOMS: atom_id res chain seq x y z
N MET A 1 7.09 -7.75 22.52
CA MET A 1 8.35 -8.36 22.03
C MET A 1 8.90 -7.42 20.98
N ALA A 2 10.10 -6.87 21.17
CA ALA A 2 10.71 -5.96 20.20
C ALA A 2 11.22 -6.77 19.01
N SER A 3 10.57 -6.65 17.87
CA SER A 3 11.01 -7.26 16.62
C SER A 3 12.12 -6.39 16.00
N SER A 4 13.18 -7.01 15.52
CA SER A 4 14.36 -6.35 14.93
C SER A 4 14.49 -6.72 13.45
N LEU A 5 14.76 -5.74 12.59
CA LEU A 5 15.09 -5.93 11.17
C LEU A 5 16.60 -5.71 10.97
N SER A 6 17.26 -6.63 10.27
CA SER A 6 18.61 -6.42 9.76
C SER A 6 18.53 -5.86 8.34
N ALA A 7 19.27 -4.78 8.08
CA ALA A 7 19.39 -4.18 6.76
C ALA A 7 20.81 -4.35 6.23
N ASP A 8 20.93 -4.71 4.96
CA ASP A 8 22.19 -4.88 4.24
C ASP A 8 22.49 -3.64 3.38
N PRO A 9 23.75 -3.48 2.90
CA PRO A 9 24.08 -2.41 1.96
C PRO A 9 23.13 -2.37 0.76
N GLY A 10 22.65 -1.17 0.42
CA GLY A 10 21.74 -0.90 -0.69
C GLY A 10 20.26 -1.20 -0.43
N ASP A 11 19.90 -1.63 0.79
CA ASP A 11 18.51 -1.62 1.23
C ASP A 11 17.96 -0.20 1.33
N ILE A 12 16.71 -0.04 0.91
CA ILE A 12 15.99 1.22 1.01
C ILE A 12 14.78 1.02 1.92
N LEU A 13 14.68 1.88 2.92
CA LEU A 13 13.60 1.89 3.91
C LEU A 13 12.74 3.13 3.73
N LEU A 14 11.42 2.97 3.85
CA LEU A 14 10.46 4.07 3.87
C LEU A 14 9.75 4.09 5.22
N PHE A 15 9.98 5.15 5.99
CA PHE A 15 9.34 5.35 7.29
C PHE A 15 8.12 6.26 7.14
N PRO A 16 6.93 5.83 7.58
CA PRO A 16 5.76 6.70 7.59
C PRO A 16 5.88 7.76 8.70
N PRO A 17 5.14 8.88 8.59
CA PRO A 17 5.12 9.90 9.62
C PRO A 17 4.70 9.35 10.99
N GLY A 18 5.45 9.69 12.03
CA GLY A 18 5.15 9.29 13.41
C GLY A 18 5.68 7.92 13.83
N GLU A 19 6.33 7.17 12.93
CA GLU A 19 6.92 5.87 13.26
C GLU A 19 8.17 6.04 14.14
N ILE A 20 8.10 5.55 15.38
CA ILE A 20 9.24 5.51 16.29
C ILE A 20 10.14 4.35 15.87
N HIS A 21 11.39 4.65 15.54
CA HIS A 21 12.37 3.66 15.14
C HIS A 21 13.68 3.83 15.92
N HIS A 22 14.24 2.70 16.34
CA HIS A 22 15.58 2.62 16.92
C HIS A 22 16.45 1.81 15.98
N TYR A 23 17.60 2.35 15.62
CA TYR A 23 18.54 1.68 14.73
C TYR A 23 19.93 1.68 15.35
N GLY A 24 20.76 0.75 14.90
CA GLY A 24 22.14 0.63 15.34
C GLY A 24 22.95 -0.21 14.37
N ARG A 25 24.27 -0.05 14.43
CA ARG A 25 25.21 -0.87 13.68
C ARG A 25 25.15 -2.31 14.21
N HIS A 26 25.11 -3.29 13.31
CA HIS A 26 25.20 -4.71 13.68
C HIS A 26 26.52 -4.98 14.43
N PRO A 27 26.55 -5.84 15.47
CA PRO A 27 27.77 -6.13 16.23
C PRO A 27 28.96 -6.57 15.38
N ASP A 28 28.69 -7.28 14.29
CA ASP A 28 29.71 -7.84 13.39
C ASP A 28 30.18 -6.86 12.30
N ALA A 29 29.54 -5.70 12.16
CA ALA A 29 29.92 -4.70 11.16
C ALA A 29 30.98 -3.74 11.74
N SER A 30 32.09 -3.55 11.02
CA SER A 30 33.15 -2.61 11.42
C SER A 30 32.73 -1.16 11.28
N GLU A 31 31.93 -0.83 10.29
CA GLU A 31 31.45 0.54 10.02
C GLU A 31 30.01 0.50 9.52
N TRP A 32 29.32 1.64 9.62
CA TRP A 32 27.97 1.78 9.09
C TRP A 32 27.72 3.20 8.60
N TYR A 33 27.32 3.30 7.33
CA TYR A 33 26.90 4.53 6.70
C TYR A 33 25.46 4.35 6.22
N HIS A 34 24.61 5.31 6.58
CA HIS A 34 23.25 5.39 6.09
C HIS A 34 23.00 6.81 5.58
N GLN A 35 22.02 6.91 4.69
CA GLN A 35 21.63 8.16 4.07
C GLN A 35 20.12 8.33 4.24
N TRP A 36 19.69 9.58 4.46
CA TRP A 36 18.28 9.88 4.74
C TRP A 36 17.83 11.09 3.94
N VAL A 37 16.56 11.05 3.56
CA VAL A 37 15.86 12.17 2.94
C VAL A 37 14.53 12.32 3.65
N TYR A 38 14.32 13.46 4.29
CA TYR A 38 13.00 13.87 4.74
C TYR A 38 12.31 14.62 3.62
N PHE A 39 11.08 14.23 3.30
CA PHE A 39 10.32 14.88 2.24
C PHE A 39 8.86 15.03 2.65
N ARG A 40 8.19 15.99 2.04
CA ARG A 40 6.73 16.11 2.08
C ARG A 40 6.16 15.51 0.80
N PRO A 41 5.33 14.46 0.89
CA PRO A 41 4.81 13.81 -0.30
C PRO A 41 3.85 14.73 -1.05
N ARG A 42 3.86 14.63 -2.39
CA ARG A 42 2.81 15.24 -3.22
C ARG A 42 1.54 14.38 -3.15
N ALA A 43 0.38 14.99 -3.34
CA ALA A 43 -0.91 14.32 -3.18
C ALA A 43 -1.04 13.04 -4.03
N TYR A 44 -0.48 13.04 -5.24
CA TYR A 44 -0.52 11.89 -6.16
C TYR A 44 0.53 10.80 -5.88
N TRP A 45 1.42 10.97 -4.89
CA TRP A 45 2.43 9.95 -4.53
C TRP A 45 1.86 8.83 -3.66
N GLN A 46 0.58 8.89 -3.28
CA GLN A 46 -0.02 7.94 -2.35
C GLN A 46 0.19 6.48 -2.78
N GLU A 47 0.03 6.19 -4.07
CA GLU A 47 0.27 4.84 -4.63
C GLU A 47 1.77 4.46 -4.65
N TRP A 48 2.64 5.45 -4.87
CA TRP A 48 4.09 5.22 -4.98
C TRP A 48 4.74 4.93 -3.63
N LEU A 49 4.10 5.41 -2.55
CA LEU A 49 4.51 5.26 -1.16
C LEU A 49 3.84 4.07 -0.45
N ALA A 50 2.95 3.33 -1.14
CA ALA A 50 2.37 2.08 -0.65
C ALA A 50 3.40 0.94 -0.74
N TRP A 51 4.43 0.98 0.09
CA TRP A 51 5.49 -0.02 0.09
C TRP A 51 5.05 -1.27 0.87
N PRO A 52 5.40 -2.50 0.42
CA PRO A 52 5.24 -3.69 1.23
C PRO A 52 5.93 -3.48 2.56
N THR A 53 5.18 -3.64 3.64
CA THR A 53 5.70 -3.51 4.99
C THR A 53 6.25 -4.87 5.42
N ILE A 54 7.53 -4.92 5.78
CA ILE A 54 8.16 -6.12 6.34
C ILE A 54 8.17 -6.05 7.86
N PHE A 55 8.19 -4.83 8.40
CA PHE A 55 8.22 -4.56 9.82
C PHE A 55 7.35 -3.34 10.15
N ALA A 56 6.37 -3.52 11.05
CA ALA A 56 5.41 -2.49 11.43
C ALA A 56 4.81 -1.79 10.20
N GLN A 57 4.93 -0.46 10.11
CA GLN A 57 4.52 0.32 8.93
C GLN A 57 5.70 0.75 8.05
N THR A 58 6.91 0.23 8.33
CA THR A 58 8.11 0.56 7.56
C THR A 58 8.12 -0.21 6.24
N GLY A 59 8.12 0.53 5.15
CA GLY A 59 8.29 0.00 3.81
C GLY A 59 9.72 -0.46 3.57
N PHE A 60 9.87 -1.57 2.84
CA PHE A 60 11.18 -2.09 2.46
C PHE A 60 11.28 -2.27 0.95
N PHE A 61 12.46 -1.98 0.40
CA PHE A 61 12.81 -2.27 -0.97
C PHE A 61 14.29 -2.59 -1.09
N ARG A 62 14.60 -3.75 -1.68
CA ARG A 62 15.96 -4.16 -2.04
C ARG A 62 16.04 -4.24 -3.57
N PRO A 63 16.76 -3.33 -4.24
CA PRO A 63 17.11 -3.49 -5.64
C PRO A 63 17.93 -4.79 -5.83
N ASP A 64 17.79 -5.44 -6.97
CA ASP A 64 18.71 -6.49 -7.40
C ASP A 64 20.11 -5.92 -7.68
N GLU A 65 21.13 -6.79 -7.66
CA GLU A 65 22.54 -6.40 -7.81
C GLU A 65 22.80 -5.53 -9.05
N ALA A 66 22.08 -5.79 -10.16
CA ALA A 66 22.23 -5.02 -11.39
C ALA A 66 21.72 -3.57 -11.28
N ARG A 67 20.72 -3.31 -10.43
CA ARG A 67 20.07 -1.99 -10.30
C ARG A 67 20.54 -1.22 -9.07
N GLN A 68 21.12 -1.90 -8.08
CA GLN A 68 21.59 -1.32 -6.81
C GLN A 68 22.55 -0.12 -6.99
N PRO A 69 23.56 -0.14 -7.90
CA PRO A 69 24.44 1.01 -8.12
C PRO A 69 23.66 2.25 -8.59
N HIS A 70 22.68 2.05 -9.47
CA HIS A 70 21.86 3.13 -10.01
C HIS A 70 20.98 3.78 -8.95
N PHE A 71 20.36 2.98 -8.07
CA PHE A 71 19.59 3.51 -6.94
C PHE A 71 20.48 4.26 -5.94
N SER A 72 21.67 3.75 -5.66
CA SER A 72 22.65 4.41 -4.77
C SER A 72 23.11 5.76 -5.33
N GLU A 73 23.46 5.80 -6.62
CA GLU A 73 23.84 7.04 -7.30
C GLU A 73 22.70 8.07 -7.27
N LEU A 74 21.47 7.63 -7.58
CA LEU A 74 20.30 8.50 -7.57
C LEU A 74 20.04 9.07 -6.17
N PHE A 75 20.22 8.26 -5.12
CA PHE A 75 20.10 8.72 -3.73
C PHE A 75 21.17 9.78 -3.39
N GLY A 76 22.41 9.56 -3.81
CA GLY A 76 23.49 10.54 -3.67
C GLY A 76 23.19 11.86 -4.41
N GLN A 77 22.60 11.79 -5.61
CA GLN A 77 22.17 12.97 -6.36
C GLN A 77 21.05 13.73 -5.63
N ILE A 78 20.08 13.03 -5.01
CA ILE A 78 19.01 13.66 -4.21
C ILE A 78 19.61 14.46 -3.05
N ILE A 79 20.56 13.87 -2.32
CA ILE A 79 21.22 14.53 -1.17
C ILE A 79 22.01 15.74 -1.65
N SER A 80 22.82 15.58 -2.69
CA SER A 80 23.62 16.67 -3.26
C SER A 80 22.73 17.83 -3.72
N ALA A 81 21.63 17.52 -4.41
CA ALA A 81 20.65 18.52 -4.82
C ALA A 81 19.98 19.19 -3.61
N GLY A 82 19.63 18.44 -2.57
CA GLY A 82 19.00 18.96 -1.35
C GLY A 82 19.92 19.85 -0.49
N GLN A 83 21.24 19.70 -0.61
CA GLN A 83 22.23 20.56 0.04
C GLN A 83 22.62 21.78 -0.79
N GLY A 84 22.16 21.88 -2.04
CA GLY A 84 22.49 23.00 -2.92
C GLY A 84 21.78 24.30 -2.53
N GLU A 85 22.48 25.42 -2.63
CA GLU A 85 21.96 26.77 -2.30
C GLU A 85 21.19 27.43 -3.46
N GLY A 86 21.03 26.73 -4.59
CA GLY A 86 20.38 27.27 -5.79
C GLY A 86 18.86 27.32 -5.66
N ARG A 87 18.22 28.30 -6.30
CA ARG A 87 16.74 28.44 -6.36
C ARG A 87 15.99 27.22 -6.93
N TYR A 88 16.71 26.31 -7.59
CA TYR A 88 16.17 25.10 -8.20
C TYR A 88 16.59 23.82 -7.50
N SER A 89 17.43 23.91 -6.46
CA SER A 89 17.99 22.77 -5.74
C SER A 89 16.91 21.88 -5.12
N GLU A 90 15.92 22.49 -4.47
CA GLU A 90 14.77 21.76 -3.90
C GLU A 90 13.90 21.10 -4.99
N LEU A 91 13.64 21.80 -6.09
CA LEU A 91 12.86 21.24 -7.21
C LEU A 91 13.58 20.06 -7.86
N LEU A 92 14.89 20.16 -8.01
CA LEU A 92 15.72 19.08 -8.54
C LEU A 92 15.73 17.89 -7.58
N ALA A 93 15.90 18.10 -6.28
CA ALA A 93 15.86 17.04 -5.27
C ALA A 93 14.51 16.30 -5.28
N ILE A 94 13.40 17.04 -5.39
CA ILE A 94 12.06 16.44 -5.49
C ILE A 94 11.91 15.64 -6.79
N ASN A 95 12.38 16.16 -7.93
CA ASN A 95 12.27 15.44 -9.20
C ASN A 95 13.10 14.15 -9.22
N LEU A 96 14.30 14.18 -8.64
CA LEU A 96 15.14 12.99 -8.47
C LEU A 96 14.48 11.97 -7.53
N LEU A 97 13.81 12.43 -6.47
CA LEU A 97 13.02 11.57 -5.58
C LEU A 97 11.84 10.94 -6.33
N GLU A 98 11.12 11.68 -7.18
CA GLU A 98 10.07 11.12 -8.05
C GLU A 98 10.64 10.04 -8.97
N GLN A 99 11.80 10.30 -9.57
CA GLN A 99 12.46 9.32 -10.43
C GLN A 99 12.80 8.03 -9.65
N LEU A 100 13.25 8.15 -8.40
CA LEU A 100 13.55 6.99 -7.54
C LEU A 100 12.28 6.18 -7.28
N LEU A 101 11.20 6.84 -6.88
CA LEU A 101 9.91 6.20 -6.58
C LEU A 101 9.33 5.51 -7.83
N LEU A 102 9.36 6.18 -8.98
CA LEU A 102 8.87 5.63 -10.25
C LEU A 102 9.69 4.44 -10.74
N ARG A 103 11.02 4.49 -10.63
CA ARG A 103 11.89 3.35 -10.98
C ARG A 103 11.63 2.16 -10.08
N ARG A 104 11.43 2.38 -8.79
CA ARG A 104 11.03 1.32 -7.85
C ARG A 104 9.70 0.70 -8.25
N MET A 105 8.70 1.51 -8.62
CA MET A 105 7.44 0.99 -9.14
C MET A 105 7.62 0.19 -10.44
N ALA A 106 8.49 0.64 -11.35
CA ALA A 106 8.80 -0.11 -12.56
C ALA A 106 9.42 -1.47 -12.22
N VAL A 107 10.38 -1.53 -11.28
CA VAL A 107 10.98 -2.79 -10.82
C VAL A 107 9.93 -3.70 -10.19
N ILE A 108 9.07 -3.17 -9.32
CA ILE A 108 8.01 -3.96 -8.70
C ILE A 108 7.03 -4.47 -9.75
N ASN A 109 6.62 -3.63 -10.69
CA ASN A 109 5.77 -4.06 -11.79
C ASN A 109 6.46 -5.13 -12.65
N GLU A 110 7.75 -5.00 -12.96
CA GLU A 110 8.56 -5.99 -13.68
C GLU A 110 8.69 -7.32 -12.90
N SER A 111 8.91 -7.26 -11.59
CA SER A 111 9.00 -8.42 -10.68
C SER A 111 7.65 -9.07 -10.39
N LEU A 112 6.54 -8.34 -10.57
CA LEU A 112 5.15 -8.82 -10.47
C LEU A 112 4.66 -9.47 -11.78
N HIS A 113 5.56 -9.84 -12.69
CA HIS A 113 5.22 -10.66 -13.85
C HIS A 113 5.50 -12.17 -13.61
N PRO A 114 4.67 -13.10 -14.16
CA PRO A 114 3.74 -12.86 -15.25
C PRO A 114 2.60 -12.01 -14.72
N PRO A 115 2.11 -11.07 -15.54
CA PRO A 115 1.38 -9.91 -15.05
C PRO A 115 0.29 -10.39 -14.11
N MET A 116 -0.01 -9.61 -13.07
CA MET A 116 -1.41 -9.52 -12.69
C MET A 116 -2.17 -9.24 -13.98
N ASP A 117 -2.83 -10.31 -14.45
CA ASP A 117 -3.53 -10.38 -15.73
C ASP A 117 -4.36 -9.11 -15.83
N SER A 118 -4.26 -8.37 -16.95
CA SER A 118 -4.98 -7.09 -17.08
C SER A 118 -6.47 -7.28 -16.76
N ARG A 119 -7.01 -8.46 -17.09
CA ARG A 119 -8.40 -8.84 -16.75
C ARG A 119 -8.67 -8.96 -15.25
N VAL A 120 -7.69 -9.39 -14.45
CA VAL A 120 -7.83 -9.43 -12.98
C VAL A 120 -7.73 -8.02 -12.41
N ARG A 121 -6.86 -7.17 -12.96
CA ARG A 121 -6.74 -5.75 -12.57
C ARG A 121 -8.00 -4.96 -12.91
N ASP A 122 -8.50 -5.10 -14.12
CA ASP A 122 -9.73 -4.45 -14.59
C ASP A 122 -10.94 -4.95 -13.79
N ALA A 123 -10.96 -6.25 -13.41
CA ALA A 123 -11.97 -6.78 -12.51
C ALA A 123 -11.88 -6.14 -11.12
N CYS A 124 -10.68 -5.97 -10.56
CA CYS A 124 -10.49 -5.28 -9.27
C CYS A 124 -11.00 -3.83 -9.34
N GLN A 125 -10.67 -3.10 -10.41
CA GLN A 125 -11.14 -1.73 -10.60
C GLN A 125 -12.67 -1.66 -10.68
N TYR A 126 -13.28 -2.53 -11.50
CA TYR A 126 -14.74 -2.60 -11.62
C TYR A 126 -15.41 -2.90 -10.27
N ILE A 127 -14.86 -3.81 -9.47
CA ILE A 127 -15.39 -4.14 -8.15
C ILE A 127 -15.25 -2.95 -7.18
N SER A 128 -14.14 -2.20 -7.23
CA SER A 128 -13.92 -1.00 -6.41
C SER A 128 -14.91 0.11 -6.77
N ASP A 129 -15.19 0.32 -8.05
CA ASP A 129 -16.14 1.34 -8.49
C ASP A 129 -17.59 1.00 -8.11
N HIS A 130 -17.90 -0.30 -7.99
CA HIS A 130 -19.23 -0.83 -7.60
C HIS A 130 -19.24 -1.40 -6.18
N LEU A 131 -18.33 -0.94 -5.31
CA LEU A 131 -18.17 -1.52 -3.97
C LEU A 131 -19.40 -1.31 -3.08
N ALA A 132 -20.04 -0.14 -3.23
CA ALA A 132 -21.24 0.25 -2.50
C ALA A 132 -22.53 -0.41 -3.02
N ASP A 133 -22.48 -1.08 -4.17
CA ASP A 133 -23.66 -1.62 -4.80
C ASP A 133 -24.17 -2.88 -4.08
N SER A 134 -25.45 -2.90 -3.71
CA SER A 134 -26.05 -4.00 -2.94
C SER A 134 -26.20 -5.28 -3.79
N HIS A 135 -26.39 -5.13 -5.10
CA HIS A 135 -26.63 -6.22 -6.05
C HIS A 135 -25.36 -6.62 -6.83
N PHE A 136 -24.34 -7.05 -6.10
CA PHE A 136 -23.12 -7.51 -6.75
C PHE A 136 -23.25 -8.91 -7.31
N ASP A 137 -23.03 -9.03 -8.60
CA ASP A 137 -22.94 -10.31 -9.29
C ASP A 137 -21.57 -10.48 -9.92
N ILE A 138 -20.95 -11.64 -9.65
CA ILE A 138 -19.69 -12.03 -10.28
C ILE A 138 -19.84 -12.16 -11.80
N ALA A 139 -21.05 -12.44 -12.30
CA ALA A 139 -21.31 -12.50 -13.74
C ALA A 139 -21.10 -11.14 -14.42
N SER A 140 -21.51 -10.04 -13.77
CA SER A 140 -21.29 -8.68 -14.28
C SER A 140 -19.81 -8.33 -14.37
N VAL A 141 -19.02 -8.69 -13.34
CA VAL A 141 -17.57 -8.49 -13.34
C VAL A 141 -16.90 -9.32 -14.44
N ALA A 142 -17.31 -10.59 -14.58
CA ALA A 142 -16.77 -11.48 -15.61
C ALA A 142 -17.09 -10.98 -17.01
N GLN A 143 -18.31 -10.49 -17.23
CA GLN A 143 -18.72 -9.88 -18.50
C GLN A 143 -17.91 -8.61 -18.81
N HIS A 144 -17.63 -7.77 -17.80
CA HIS A 144 -16.83 -6.55 -17.98
C HIS A 144 -15.41 -6.85 -18.50
N VAL A 145 -14.81 -7.96 -18.05
CA VAL A 145 -13.44 -8.35 -18.44
C VAL A 145 -13.41 -9.43 -19.52
N CYS A 146 -14.53 -9.68 -20.19
CA CYS A 146 -14.69 -10.65 -21.28
C CYS A 146 -14.28 -12.09 -20.89
N LEU A 147 -14.61 -12.52 -19.66
CA LEU A 147 -14.36 -13.86 -19.14
C LEU A 147 -15.65 -14.55 -18.70
N SER A 148 -15.61 -15.89 -18.60
CA SER A 148 -16.65 -16.61 -17.88
C SER A 148 -16.45 -16.47 -16.35
N PRO A 149 -17.51 -16.54 -15.52
CA PRO A 149 -17.39 -16.43 -14.07
C PRO A 149 -16.43 -17.44 -13.44
N SER A 150 -16.43 -18.68 -13.97
CA SER A 150 -15.53 -19.74 -13.54
C SER A 150 -14.07 -19.43 -13.88
N ARG A 151 -13.82 -18.87 -15.08
CA ARG A 151 -12.46 -18.50 -15.50
C ARG A 151 -11.93 -17.31 -14.71
N LEU A 152 -12.77 -16.30 -14.47
CA LEU A 152 -12.45 -15.16 -13.62
C LEU A 152 -12.09 -15.64 -12.21
N SER A 153 -12.95 -16.46 -11.58
CA SER A 153 -12.71 -16.96 -10.21
C SER A 153 -11.39 -17.72 -10.09
N HIS A 154 -11.07 -18.56 -11.08
CA HIS A 154 -9.83 -19.31 -11.11
C HIS A 154 -8.60 -18.40 -11.26
N LEU A 155 -8.62 -17.48 -12.24
CA LEU A 155 -7.53 -16.53 -12.46
C LEU A 155 -7.34 -15.59 -11.26
N PHE A 156 -8.43 -15.09 -10.69
CA PHE A 156 -8.41 -14.21 -9.54
C PHE A 156 -7.78 -14.90 -8.33
N ARG A 157 -8.17 -16.16 -8.05
CA ARG A 157 -7.58 -16.94 -6.96
C ARG A 157 -6.13 -17.33 -7.21
N GLN A 158 -5.77 -17.59 -8.47
CA GLN A 158 -4.38 -17.88 -8.86
C GLN A 158 -3.46 -16.67 -8.66
N GLN A 159 -3.97 -15.46 -8.93
CA GLN A 159 -3.20 -14.21 -8.88
C GLN A 159 -3.20 -13.55 -7.49
N LEU A 160 -4.35 -13.52 -6.80
CA LEU A 160 -4.55 -12.81 -5.53
C LEU A 160 -4.62 -13.75 -4.32
N GLY A 161 -4.60 -15.08 -4.52
CA GLY A 161 -4.66 -16.08 -3.45
C GLY A 161 -6.02 -16.23 -2.76
N ILE A 162 -6.96 -15.31 -3.00
CA ILE A 162 -8.28 -15.26 -2.37
C ILE A 162 -9.42 -15.22 -3.39
N SER A 163 -10.67 -15.42 -2.94
CA SER A 163 -11.84 -15.35 -3.82
C SER A 163 -12.25 -13.90 -4.09
N VAL A 164 -12.93 -13.66 -5.21
CA VAL A 164 -13.48 -12.34 -5.58
C VAL A 164 -14.36 -11.77 -4.46
N LEU A 165 -15.22 -12.60 -3.86
CA LEU A 165 -16.11 -12.18 -2.76
C LEU A 165 -15.34 -11.81 -1.50
N SER A 166 -14.31 -12.59 -1.14
CA SER A 166 -13.46 -12.29 0.02
C SER A 166 -12.69 -10.99 -0.18
N TRP A 167 -12.11 -10.80 -1.37
CA TRP A 167 -11.39 -9.58 -1.71
C TRP A 167 -12.31 -8.36 -1.65
N ARG A 168 -13.53 -8.48 -2.18
CA ARG A 168 -14.55 -7.42 -2.09
C ARG A 168 -14.91 -7.09 -0.64
N GLU A 169 -15.09 -8.09 0.21
CA GLU A 169 -15.37 -7.89 1.63
C GLU A 169 -14.21 -7.16 2.33
N ASP A 170 -12.96 -7.55 2.06
CA ASP A 170 -11.77 -6.90 2.58
C ASP A 170 -11.65 -5.44 2.13
N GLN A 171 -11.98 -5.14 0.86
CA GLN A 171 -12.02 -3.76 0.36
C GLN A 171 -13.10 -2.93 1.08
N ARG A 172 -14.30 -3.50 1.28
CA ARG A 172 -15.38 -2.84 2.02
C ARG A 172 -15.00 -2.51 3.45
N ILE A 173 -14.35 -3.45 4.14
CA ILE A 173 -13.88 -3.22 5.52
C ILE A 173 -12.75 -2.19 5.55
N SER A 174 -11.83 -2.22 4.59
CA SER A 174 -10.75 -1.22 4.49
C SER A 174 -11.30 0.18 4.26
N GLN A 175 -12.27 0.33 3.37
CA GLN A 175 -12.97 1.61 3.16
C GLN A 175 -13.76 2.04 4.40
N ALA A 176 -14.39 1.10 5.11
CA ALA A 176 -15.12 1.40 6.33
C ALA A 176 -14.19 1.90 7.44
N LYS A 177 -13.00 1.29 7.61
CA LYS A 177 -11.97 1.77 8.55
C LYS A 177 -11.57 3.20 8.23
N LEU A 178 -11.32 3.51 6.95
CA LEU A 178 -10.97 4.85 6.50
C LEU A 178 -12.09 5.86 6.82
N LEU A 179 -13.34 5.53 6.53
CA LEU A 179 -14.48 6.40 6.84
C LEU A 179 -14.69 6.57 8.35
N LEU A 180 -14.44 5.52 9.14
CA LEU A 180 -14.54 5.57 10.60
C LEU A 180 -13.46 6.44 11.24
N SER A 181 -12.25 6.47 10.67
CA SER A 181 -11.12 7.28 11.16
C SER A 181 -11.15 8.73 10.69
N THR A 182 -11.66 8.98 9.48
CA THR A 182 -11.66 10.32 8.87
C THR A 182 -12.95 11.10 9.06
N THR A 183 -14.06 10.43 9.40
CA THR A 183 -15.39 11.07 9.46
C THR A 183 -16.15 10.77 10.76
N ARG A 184 -17.10 11.65 11.10
CA ARG A 184 -18.02 11.47 12.24
C ARG A 184 -19.39 10.90 11.83
N MET A 185 -19.50 10.32 10.62
CA MET A 185 -20.77 9.81 10.12
C MET A 185 -21.35 8.71 11.02
N PRO A 186 -22.67 8.57 11.18
CA PRO A 186 -23.25 7.45 11.92
C PRO A 186 -22.76 6.09 11.39
N ILE A 187 -22.58 5.10 12.27
CA ILE A 187 -22.13 3.74 11.89
C ILE A 187 -23.04 3.13 10.81
N ALA A 188 -24.35 3.37 10.90
CA ALA A 188 -25.32 2.99 9.88
C ALA A 188 -25.01 3.60 8.50
N THR A 189 -24.64 4.88 8.46
CA THR A 189 -24.29 5.60 7.24
C THR A 189 -22.97 5.10 6.65
N VAL A 190 -21.98 4.80 7.49
CA VAL A 190 -20.73 4.17 7.04
C VAL A 190 -21.01 2.81 6.42
N GLY A 191 -21.84 1.98 7.08
CA GLY A 191 -22.26 0.69 6.53
C GLY A 191 -22.89 0.82 5.14
N ARG A 192 -23.82 1.76 4.95
CA ARG A 192 -24.42 2.01 3.63
C ARG A 192 -23.41 2.47 2.58
N ASN A 193 -22.48 3.36 2.94
CA ASN A 193 -21.46 3.85 2.02
C ASN A 193 -20.50 2.76 1.55
N VAL A 194 -20.30 1.70 2.34
CA VAL A 194 -19.49 0.53 1.96
C VAL A 194 -20.36 -0.65 1.48
N GLY A 195 -21.64 -0.39 1.19
CA GLY A 195 -22.55 -1.35 0.56
C GLY A 195 -23.10 -2.43 1.49
N PHE A 196 -23.22 -2.13 2.77
CA PHE A 196 -23.98 -2.91 3.75
C PHE A 196 -25.31 -2.21 4.07
N ASP A 197 -26.42 -2.82 3.68
CA ASP A 197 -27.75 -2.29 3.97
C ASP A 197 -28.13 -2.44 5.44
N ASP A 198 -27.66 -3.52 6.09
CA ASP A 198 -27.91 -3.83 7.50
C ASP A 198 -26.69 -3.47 8.37
N GLN A 199 -26.90 -2.56 9.32
CA GLN A 199 -25.89 -2.10 10.28
C GLN A 199 -25.41 -3.21 11.23
N LEU A 200 -26.30 -4.11 11.68
CA LEU A 200 -25.95 -5.22 12.56
C LEU A 200 -25.09 -6.23 11.81
N TYR A 201 -25.41 -6.50 10.55
CA TYR A 201 -24.59 -7.36 9.69
C TYR A 201 -23.20 -6.74 9.46
N PHE A 202 -23.14 -5.46 9.08
CA PHE A 202 -21.89 -4.71 8.96
C PHE A 202 -21.04 -4.81 10.24
N SER A 203 -21.64 -4.58 11.41
CA SER A 203 -20.92 -4.59 12.68
C SER A 203 -20.34 -5.96 13.02
N ARG A 204 -21.05 -7.05 12.67
CA ARG A 204 -20.56 -8.43 12.83
C ARG A 204 -19.38 -8.73 11.92
N VAL A 205 -19.49 -8.38 10.64
CA VAL A 205 -18.41 -8.59 9.66
C VAL A 205 -17.19 -7.75 10.03
N PHE A 206 -17.38 -6.47 10.36
CA PHE A 206 -16.31 -5.59 10.79
C PHE A 206 -15.60 -6.12 12.03
N LYS A 207 -16.34 -6.57 13.06
CA LYS A 207 -15.74 -7.18 14.25
C LYS A 207 -14.98 -8.45 13.94
N LYS A 208 -15.50 -9.30 13.04
CA LYS A 208 -14.82 -10.52 12.61
C LYS A 208 -13.50 -10.22 11.90
N CYS A 209 -13.46 -9.20 11.04
CA CYS A 209 -12.28 -8.83 10.26
C CYS A 209 -11.26 -7.99 11.03
N THR A 210 -11.68 -7.23 12.04
CA THR A 210 -10.82 -6.24 12.74
C THR A 210 -10.57 -6.55 14.21
N GLY A 211 -11.32 -7.49 14.80
CA GLY A 211 -11.26 -7.81 16.23
C GLY A 211 -12.11 -6.90 17.12
N ALA A 212 -12.49 -5.70 16.65
CA ALA A 212 -13.25 -4.71 17.39
C ALA A 212 -14.52 -4.29 16.64
N SER A 213 -15.56 -3.87 17.36
CA SER A 213 -16.77 -3.31 16.74
C SER A 213 -16.47 -1.95 16.09
N PRO A 214 -17.26 -1.52 15.09
CA PRO A 214 -17.09 -0.21 14.46
C PRO A 214 -17.10 0.98 15.44
N SER A 215 -17.89 0.86 16.52
CA SER A 215 -17.98 1.88 17.57
C SER A 215 -16.71 1.90 18.43
N GLU A 216 -16.21 0.74 18.84
CA GLU A 216 -14.94 0.60 19.57
C GLU A 216 -13.77 1.11 18.72
N PHE A 217 -13.72 0.74 17.44
CA PHE A 217 -12.69 1.21 16.51
C PHE A 217 -12.68 2.74 16.35
N ARG A 218 -13.86 3.38 16.38
CA ARG A 218 -13.97 4.85 16.31
C ARG A 218 -13.60 5.54 17.62
N ALA A 219 -13.94 4.93 18.76
CA ALA A 219 -13.64 5.52 20.07
C ALA A 219 -12.11 5.67 20.31
N GLY A 220 -11.30 5.04 19.46
CA GLY A 220 -9.87 4.88 19.67
C GLY A 220 -9.69 3.75 20.67
N CYS A 221 -9.12 2.63 20.25
CA CYS A 221 -8.58 1.69 21.22
C CYS A 221 -7.53 2.45 22.05
N GLU A 222 -7.78 2.61 23.35
CA GLU A 222 -6.74 2.71 24.36
C GLU A 222 -5.85 1.45 24.35
#